data_AF-A0A533RZY7-F1
#
_entry.id   AF-A0A533RZY7-F1
#
_cell.length_a   1.000
_cell.length_b   1.000
_cell.length_c   1.000
_cell.angle_alpha   90.00
_cell.angle_beta   90.00
_cell.angle_gamma   90.00
#
_symmetry.space_group_name_H-M   'P 1'
#
loop_
_entity.id
_entity.type
_entity.pdbx_description
1 polymer ?
#
loop_
_entity_poly.entity_id
_entity_poly.type
_entity_poly.pdbx_seq_one_letter_code
_entity_poly.pdbx_strand_id
1 'polypeptide(L)'
;MQLFFKILFSMAIILGATALAKRYPSLAGLVGVMPLTGALVLVWVYQENRGNQAVMVSFSKGALWGMLPSLLFFFVAFFCFKKGFSLPLVLCSSFLVWLAAAGVHQALLK
;
A
#
# COMPACT_ATOMS: atom_id res chain seq x y z
N MET A 1 -11.23 -0.20 -24.65
CA MET A 1 -10.76 -1.58 -24.34
C MET A 1 -9.82 -1.64 -23.13
N GLN A 2 -8.72 -0.88 -23.07
CA GLN A 2 -7.78 -0.94 -21.92
C GLN A 2 -8.40 -0.52 -20.56
N LEU A 3 -9.29 0.48 -20.57
CA LEU A 3 -9.91 0.99 -19.35
C LEU A 3 -10.83 -0.05 -18.69
N PHE A 4 -11.60 -0.80 -19.49
CA PHE A 4 -12.47 -1.87 -19.01
C PHE A 4 -11.68 -3.00 -18.34
N PHE A 5 -10.57 -3.43 -18.92
CA PHE A 5 -9.70 -4.44 -18.30
C PHE A 5 -9.09 -3.95 -16.97
N LYS A 6 -8.65 -2.69 -16.89
CA LYS A 6 -8.12 -2.10 -15.65
C LYS A 6 -9.18 -2.05 -14.55
N ILE A 7 -10.42 -1.68 -14.88
CA ILE A 7 -11.54 -1.67 -13.94
C ILE A 7 -11.83 -3.10 -13.45
N LEU A 8 -12.01 -4.05 -14.38
CA LEU A 8 -12.38 -5.42 -14.04
C LEU A 8 -11.33 -6.08 -13.13
N PHE A 9 -10.05 -5.89 -13.45
CA PHE A 9 -8.95 -6.42 -12.64
C PHE A 9 -8.92 -5.80 -11.24
N SER A 10 -9.13 -4.49 -11.13
CA SER A 10 -9.18 -3.79 -9.84
C SER A 10 -10.37 -4.25 -9.00
N MET A 11 -11.56 -4.39 -9.60
CA MET A 11 -12.74 -4.92 -8.92
C MET A 11 -12.52 -6.36 -8.47
N ALA A 12 -11.92 -7.21 -9.30
CA ALA A 12 -11.66 -8.60 -8.95
C ALA A 12 -10.77 -8.73 -7.70
N ILE A 13 -9.73 -7.90 -7.59
CA ILE A 13 -8.85 -7.87 -6.41
C ILE A 13 -9.63 -7.43 -5.15
N ILE A 14 -10.40 -6.34 -5.24
CA ILE A 14 -11.15 -5.80 -4.09
C ILE A 14 -12.23 -6.79 -3.63
N LEU A 15 -13.02 -7.32 -4.57
CA LEU A 15 -14.07 -8.28 -4.28
C LEU A 15 -13.50 -9.60 -3.74
N GLY A 16 -12.38 -10.05 -4.32
CA GLY A 16 -11.65 -11.22 -3.82
C GLY A 16 -11.17 -11.03 -2.38
N ALA A 17 -10.53 -9.91 -2.07
CA ALA A 17 -10.05 -9.59 -0.73
C ALA A 17 -11.19 -9.51 0.29
N THR A 18 -12.29 -8.83 -0.05
CA THR A 18 -13.45 -8.68 0.85
C THR A 18 -14.23 -9.99 1.05
N ALA A 19 -14.34 -10.83 0.01
CA ALA A 19 -14.89 -12.17 0.15
C ALA A 19 -14.01 -13.05 1.05
N LEU A 20 -12.69 -12.97 0.88
CA LEU A 20 -11.73 -13.71 1.70
C LEU A 20 -11.75 -13.23 3.15
N ALA A 21 -11.98 -11.93 3.40
CA ALA A 21 -12.01 -11.35 4.74
C ALA A 21 -13.11 -11.98 5.62
N LYS A 22 -14.23 -12.41 5.04
CA LYS A 22 -15.33 -13.04 5.78
C LYS A 22 -14.95 -14.41 6.37
N ARG A 23 -14.08 -15.16 5.68
CA ARG A 23 -13.72 -16.54 6.05
C ARG A 23 -12.30 -16.67 6.60
N TYR A 24 -11.38 -15.88 6.07
CA TYR A 24 -9.95 -15.87 6.42
C TYR A 24 -9.42 -14.42 6.53
N PRO A 25 -9.72 -13.70 7.63
CA PRO A 25 -9.34 -12.30 7.82
C PRO A 25 -7.83 -12.05 7.69
N SER A 26 -6.99 -12.97 8.20
CA SER A 26 -5.53 -12.87 8.10
C SER A 26 -5.05 -12.89 6.65
N LEU A 27 -5.57 -13.82 5.84
CA LEU A 27 -5.25 -13.90 4.41
C LEU A 27 -5.74 -12.67 3.65
N ALA A 28 -6.93 -12.16 3.99
CA ALA A 28 -7.43 -10.92 3.39
C ALA A 28 -6.56 -9.70 3.74
N GLY A 29 -6.03 -9.65 4.96
CA GLY A 29 -5.03 -8.66 5.36
C GLY A 29 -3.78 -8.74 4.50
N LEU A 30 -3.25 -9.96 4.28
CA LEU A 30 -2.11 -10.18 3.39
C LEU A 30 -2.39 -9.71 1.96
N VAL A 31 -3.55 -10.06 1.40
CA VAL A 31 -3.98 -9.60 0.07
C VAL A 31 -4.10 -8.07 0.04
N GLY A 32 -4.59 -7.46 1.12
CA GLY A 32 -4.73 -6.01 1.23
C GLY A 32 -3.39 -5.25 1.23
N VAL A 33 -2.29 -5.88 1.65
CA VAL A 33 -0.94 -5.27 1.66
C VAL A 33 -0.02 -5.80 0.55
N MET A 34 -0.52 -6.67 -0.33
CA MET A 34 0.28 -7.19 -1.43
C MET A 34 0.83 -6.04 -2.30
N PRO A 35 2.10 -6.09 -2.73
CA PRO A 35 2.72 -5.03 -3.53
C PRO A 35 2.29 -5.10 -5.01
N LEU A 36 0.99 -5.28 -5.29
CA LEU A 36 0.46 -5.40 -6.66
C LEU A 36 0.66 -4.11 -7.45
N THR A 37 0.26 -2.98 -6.88
CA THR A 37 0.50 -1.65 -7.46
C THR A 37 1.98 -1.35 -7.56
N GLY A 38 2.76 -1.66 -6.52
CA GLY A 38 4.21 -1.49 -6.54
C GLY A 38 4.90 -2.29 -7.65
N ALA A 39 4.51 -3.55 -7.85
CA ALA A 39 5.03 -4.41 -8.90
C ALA A 39 4.66 -3.91 -10.31
N LEU A 40 3.41 -3.48 -10.51
CA LEU A 40 2.97 -2.89 -11.78
C LEU A 40 3.75 -1.61 -12.12
N VAL A 41 3.91 -0.72 -11.14
CA VAL A 41 4.70 0.50 -11.32
C VAL A 41 6.16 0.16 -11.62
N LEU A 42 6.76 -0.81 -10.93
CA LEU A 42 8.13 -1.24 -11.20
C LEU A 42 8.31 -1.69 -12.66
N VAL A 43 7.40 -2.50 -13.18
CA VAL A 43 7.42 -2.95 -14.59
C VAL A 43 7.32 -1.77 -15.55
N TRP A 44 6.43 -0.81 -15.29
CA TRP A 44 6.29 0.36 -16.14
C TRP A 44 7.52 1.27 -16.09
N VAL A 45 8.03 1.59 -14.90
CA VAL A 45 9.23 2.42 -14.76
C VAL A 45 10.43 1.74 -15.44
N TYR A 46 10.54 0.42 -15.35
CA TYR A 46 11.57 -0.34 -16.08
C TYR A 46 11.44 -0.17 -17.60
N GLN A 47 10.24 -0.32 -18.17
CA GLN A 47 10.00 -0.18 -19.60
C GLN A 47 10.24 1.25 -20.09
N GLU A 48 9.72 2.25 -19.37
CA GLU A 48 9.83 3.68 -19.72
C GLU A 48 11.29 4.17 -19.66
N ASN A 49 12.07 3.68 -18.71
CA ASN A 49 13.48 4.06 -18.52
C ASN A 49 14.46 3.10 -19.22
N ARG A 50 13.96 2.23 -20.12
CA ARG A 50 14.76 1.25 -20.88
C ARG A 50 15.72 0.42 -20.01
N GLY A 51 15.28 0.05 -18.81
CA GLY A 51 16.07 -0.73 -17.86
C GLY A 51 17.23 0.01 -17.20
N ASN A 52 17.21 1.36 -17.15
CA ASN A 52 18.22 2.14 -16.43
C ASN A 52 18.30 1.73 -14.94
N GLN A 53 19.42 1.10 -14.57
CA GLN A 53 19.64 0.57 -13.23
C GLN A 53 19.65 1.65 -12.15
N ALA A 54 20.18 2.85 -12.42
CA ALA A 54 20.20 3.93 -11.43
C ALA A 54 18.78 4.38 -11.04
N VAL A 55 17.88 4.46 -12.02
CA VAL A 55 16.46 4.78 -11.79
C VAL A 55 15.79 3.66 -11.00
N MET A 56 16.06 2.40 -11.34
CA MET A 56 15.53 1.24 -10.61
C MET A 56 15.98 1.20 -9.16
N VAL A 57 17.26 1.42 -8.88
CA VAL A 57 17.80 1.49 -7.51
C VAL A 57 17.13 2.62 -6.72
N SER A 58 16.99 3.80 -7.33
CA SER A 58 16.34 4.95 -6.68
C SER A 58 14.86 4.66 -6.37
N PHE A 59 14.12 4.09 -7.34
CA PHE A 59 12.73 3.70 -7.16
C PHE A 59 12.57 2.65 -6.07
N SER A 60 13.37 1.57 -6.11
CA SER A 60 13.32 0.51 -5.10
C SER A 60 13.70 1.02 -3.72
N LYS A 61 14.67 1.93 -3.60
CA LYS A 61 15.02 2.59 -2.34
C LYS A 61 13.84 3.40 -1.81
N GLY A 62 13.21 4.21 -2.66
CA GLY A 62 12.03 4.99 -2.30
C GLY A 62 10.85 4.12 -1.87
N ALA A 63 10.59 3.02 -2.59
CA ALA A 63 9.54 2.07 -2.25
C ALA A 63 9.80 1.34 -0.93
N LEU A 64 11.05 0.93 -0.68
CA LEU A 64 11.46 0.25 0.56
C LEU A 64 11.25 1.16 1.77
N TRP A 65 11.70 2.41 1.68
CA TRP A 65 11.49 3.39 2.76
C TRP A 65 10.03 3.82 2.90
N GLY A 66 9.28 3.90 1.79
CA GLY A 66 7.84 4.18 1.77
C GLY A 66 6.97 3.08 2.39
N MET A 67 7.52 1.86 2.56
CA MET A 67 6.85 0.79 3.30
C MET A 67 6.69 1.12 4.78
N LEU A 68 7.61 1.91 5.35
CA LEU A 68 7.67 2.18 6.78
C LEU A 68 6.50 3.06 7.28
N PRO A 69 6.12 4.17 6.60
CA PRO A 69 4.86 4.86 6.88
C PRO A 69 3.63 3.96 6.80
N SER A 70 3.57 3.08 5.80
CA SER A 70 2.44 2.16 5.60
C SER A 70 2.36 1.10 6.70
N LEU A 71 3.51 0.61 7.19
CA LEU A 71 3.58 -0.27 8.35
C LEU A 71 3.03 0.41 9.61
N LEU A 72 3.40 1.67 9.85
CA LEU A 72 2.90 2.45 10.99
C LEU A 72 1.38 2.67 10.91
N PHE A 73 0.84 2.93 9.71
CA PHE A 73 -0.60 3.03 9.49
C PHE A 73 -1.34 1.77 9.99
N PHE A 74 -0.90 0.58 9.55
CA PHE A 74 -1.53 -0.68 9.93
C PHE A 74 -1.30 -1.03 11.40
N PHE A 75 -0.14 -0.65 11.96
CA PHE A 75 0.14 -0.80 13.38
C PHE A 75 -0.86 0.00 14.23
N VAL A 76 -1.07 1.28 13.93
CA VAL A 76 -2.07 2.11 14.62
C VAL A 76 -3.47 1.55 14.42
N ALA A 77 -3.80 1.11 13.20
CA ALA A 77 -5.10 0.52 12.91
C ALA A 77 -5.38 -0.71 13.77
N PHE A 78 -4.40 -1.62 13.87
CA PHE A 78 -4.48 -2.81 14.70
C PHE A 78 -4.72 -2.48 16.18
N PHE A 79 -3.94 -1.55 16.76
CA PHE A 79 -4.12 -1.15 18.15
C PHE A 79 -5.46 -0.44 18.40
N CYS A 80 -5.90 0.41 17.48
CA CYS A 80 -7.19 1.11 17.60
C CYS A 80 -8.36 0.12 17.53
N PHE A 81 -8.33 -0.84 16.61
CA PHE A 81 -9.35 -1.89 16.56
C PHE A 81 -9.30 -2.81 17.78
N LYS A 82 -8.11 -3.13 18.30
CA LYS A 82 -7.97 -3.89 19.56
C LYS A 82 -8.63 -3.18 20.76
N LYS A 83 -8.67 -1.86 20.75
CA LYS A 83 -9.34 -1.03 21.78
C LYS A 83 -10.84 -0.82 21.53
N GLY A 84 -11.40 -1.36 20.45
CA GLY A 84 -12.82 -1.23 20.12
C GLY A 84 -13.21 0.14 19.54
N PHE A 85 -12.26 0.92 19.02
CA PHE A 85 -12.58 2.21 18.40
C PHE A 85 -13.35 2.06 17.08
N SER A 86 -14.13 3.08 16.74
CA SER A 86 -14.91 3.12 15.49
C SER A 86 -14.01 3.31 14.26
N LEU A 87 -14.45 2.79 13.10
CA LEU A 87 -13.70 2.88 11.84
C LEU A 87 -13.26 4.31 11.49
N PRO A 88 -14.10 5.36 11.60
CA PRO A 88 -13.68 6.72 11.28
C PRO A 88 -12.51 7.19 12.15
N LEU A 89 -12.55 6.90 13.46
CA LEU A 89 -11.48 7.27 14.39
C LEU A 89 -10.18 6.50 14.09
N VAL A 90 -10.31 5.22 13.75
CA VAL A 90 -9.18 4.38 13.34
C VAL A 90 -8.52 4.96 12.09
N LEU A 91 -9.30 5.26 11.05
CA LEU A 91 -8.77 5.82 9.80
C LEU A 91 -8.11 7.17 10.04
N CYS A 92 -8.75 8.09 10.77
CA CYS A 92 -8.17 9.40 11.07
C CYS A 92 -6.83 9.28 11.79
N SER A 93 -6.76 8.46 12.85
CA SER A 93 -5.52 8.27 13.61
C SER A 93 -4.42 7.60 12.78
N SER A 94 -4.74 6.55 12.02
CA SER A 94 -3.78 5.86 11.17
C SER A 94 -3.25 6.75 10.04
N PHE A 95 -4.11 7.53 9.37
CA PHE A 95 -3.68 8.46 8.32
C PHE A 95 -2.85 9.62 8.88
N LEU A 96 -3.16 10.11 10.08
CA LEU A 96 -2.38 11.17 10.72
C LEU A 96 -0.95 10.69 11.01
N VAL A 97 -0.79 9.49 11.56
CA VAL A 97 0.52 8.88 11.78
C VAL A 97 1.24 8.59 10.47
N TRP A 98 0.52 8.11 9.44
CA TRP A 98 1.09 7.90 8.12
C TRP A 98 1.62 9.20 7.50
N LEU A 99 0.86 10.30 7.57
CA LEU A 99 1.28 11.60 7.04
C LEU A 99 2.51 12.13 7.77
N ALA A 100 2.55 12.02 9.10
CA ALA A 100 3.71 12.41 9.89
C ALA A 100 4.96 11.60 9.46
N ALA A 101 4.82 10.27 9.35
CA ALA A 101 5.91 9.39 8.92
C ALA A 101 6.36 9.65 7.48
N ALA A 102 5.41 9.89 6.57
CA ALA A 102 5.68 10.24 5.17
C ALA A 102 6.40 11.59 5.05
N GLY A 103 6.05 12.57 5.88
CA GLY A 103 6.73 13.86 5.97
C GLY A 103 8.19 13.70 6.43
N VAL A 104 8.43 12.90 7.48
CA VAL A 104 9.79 12.57 7.95
C VAL A 104 10.59 11.84 6.86
N HIS A 105 9.98 10.86 6.20
CA HIS A 105 10.58 10.15 5.08
C HIS A 105 11.03 11.09 3.94
N GLN A 106 10.15 12.00 3.52
CA GLN A 106 10.45 12.95 2.45
C GLN A 106 11.53 13.96 2.86
N ALA A 107 11.61 14.31 4.15
CA ALA A 107 12.66 15.17 4.68
C ALA A 107 14.02 14.46 4.76
N LEU A 108 14.06 13.15 4.98
CA LEU A 108 15.29 12.35 5.09
C LEU A 108 15.87 11.91 3.73
N LEU A 109 15.04 11.84 2.68
CA LEU A 109 15.46 11.45 1.33
C LEU A 109 15.73 12.62 0.39
N LYS A 110 15.43 13.86 0.82
CA LYS A 110 15.95 15.09 0.20
C LYS A 110 17.40 15.30 0.61
#